data_AF-A0A1T4JR19-F1
#
_entry.id   AF-A0A1T4JR19-F1
#
_cell.length_a   1.000
_cell.length_b   1.000
_cell.length_c   1.000
_cell.angle_alpha   90.00
_cell.angle_beta   90.00
_cell.angle_gamma   90.00
#
_symmetry.space_group_name_H-M   'P 1'
#
loop_
_entity.id
_entity.type
_entity.pdbx_description
1 polymer ?
#
loop_
_entity_poly.entity_id
_entity_poly.type
_entity_poly.pdbx_seq_one_letter_code
_entity_poly.pdbx_strand_id
1 'polypeptide(L)'
;MIKLYIKKGIASVLALLTLATCLSMGSVAFAEDLVAINEQNFPDNAFRGYITDECDLDGNGYLSVSEISSVKSMWLDAFIENEQVSNLDGIDKFYNLEKLYCADLGLTSLNISKNQKLNTVRASGNNLKTITIGSLPNLTVFDCSENNITSLDVSGCPQLSDLKANINKIATLDLSKNKELTKLNVFQNELSELDLSNNTKLVQLRCSSNHIAELDLSANTALQNIATEAIGNQWIELPAKVSDNKITVPKTFADSSRVISTTLDTVIQTEEGEDTILAYSNGAFVTDELINISGKLVNANNEVKDGFTYKYNTGNDKCDLMTVNTIVNRNMYQVNFYLDETKSVRLGYQLVETGKSATAPAVPEASSCKKFVSWSEDFSNVTADMDVYIVWADDHNIIKNINTENGDIDIRCTKCDKKTLHFNFNDTYNCFKGDPNYNAEADLNNDDVVNAKDFAIIVNDY
;
A
#
# COMPACT_ATOMS: atom_id res chain seq x y z
N MET A 1 -86.22 60.61 33.59
CA MET A 1 -85.62 59.57 32.74
C MET A 1 -84.29 60.09 32.23
N ILE A 2 -83.15 60.00 32.93
CA ILE A 2 -82.51 58.83 33.54
C ILE A 2 -82.60 57.61 32.61
N LYS A 3 -81.44 57.20 32.12
CA LYS A 3 -81.17 55.96 31.37
C LYS A 3 -81.87 55.85 30.01
N LEU A 4 -81.15 56.28 28.96
CA LEU A 4 -80.84 55.42 27.81
C LEU A 4 -79.63 56.04 27.09
N TYR A 5 -78.39 55.68 27.42
CA TYR A 5 -77.68 54.48 26.94
C TYR A 5 -77.60 54.44 25.41
N ILE A 6 -76.45 54.81 24.87
CA ILE A 6 -75.35 53.87 24.58
C ILE A 6 -75.73 52.97 23.40
N LYS A 7 -75.64 53.56 22.19
CA LYS A 7 -75.31 52.83 20.94
C LYS A 7 -75.05 53.73 19.72
N LYS A 8 -74.53 54.96 19.90
CA LYS A 8 -74.05 55.80 18.77
C LYS A 8 -72.72 56.55 19.03
N GLY A 9 -71.99 56.19 20.09
CA GLY A 9 -70.71 56.80 20.47
C GLY A 9 -69.49 55.86 20.46
N ILE A 10 -69.59 54.66 19.87
CA ILE A 10 -68.46 53.70 19.74
C ILE A 10 -68.08 53.44 18.27
N ALA A 11 -68.89 53.89 17.30
CA ALA A 11 -68.59 53.70 15.87
C ALA A 11 -67.64 54.75 15.27
N SER A 12 -67.32 55.83 16.00
CA SER A 12 -66.51 56.95 15.47
C SER A 12 -65.12 57.08 16.12
N VAL A 13 -64.75 56.17 17.02
CA VAL A 13 -63.39 56.09 17.61
C VAL A 13 -62.62 54.86 17.10
N LEU A 14 -63.27 53.91 16.42
CA LEU A 14 -62.59 52.76 15.80
C LEU A 14 -62.18 52.96 14.33
N ALA A 15 -62.59 54.08 13.68
CA ALA A 15 -62.20 54.40 12.31
C ALA A 15 -61.06 55.44 12.21
N LEU A 16 -60.52 55.88 13.36
CA LEU A 16 -59.38 56.80 13.46
C LEU A 16 -58.12 56.14 14.06
N LEU A 17 -58.16 54.83 14.33
CA LEU A 17 -56.99 54.04 14.75
C LEU A 17 -56.49 53.01 13.70
N THR A 18 -57.07 53.02 12.49
CA THR A 18 -56.65 52.17 11.36
C THR A 18 -56.13 52.96 10.17
N LEU A 19 -55.86 54.27 10.32
CA LEU A 19 -55.36 55.14 9.25
C LEU A 19 -54.14 56.00 9.66
N ALA A 20 -53.43 55.62 10.74
CA ALA A 20 -52.28 56.37 11.25
C ALA A 20 -51.01 55.51 11.49
N THR A 21 -50.87 54.40 10.78
CA THR A 21 -49.56 53.71 10.62
C THR A 21 -49.27 53.24 9.19
N CYS A 22 -50.09 53.61 8.19
CA CYS A 22 -49.82 53.33 6.77
C CYS A 22 -48.72 54.21 6.14
N LEU A 23 -47.95 54.97 6.92
CA LEU A 23 -46.81 55.76 6.43
C LEU A 23 -45.67 55.79 7.47
N SER A 24 -45.12 54.63 7.79
CA SER A 24 -43.70 54.55 8.15
C SER A 24 -43.13 53.22 7.65
N MET A 25 -42.44 53.33 6.52
CA MET A 25 -41.55 52.31 5.96
C MET A 25 -42.23 50.98 5.66
N GLY A 26 -42.66 50.85 4.40
CA GLY A 26 -42.38 49.59 3.73
C GLY A 26 -40.86 49.40 3.76
N SER A 27 -40.35 48.80 4.84
CA SER A 27 -39.20 47.93 4.68
C SER A 27 -39.72 46.84 3.76
N VAL A 28 -39.26 46.89 2.51
CA VAL A 28 -39.02 45.63 1.80
C VAL A 28 -38.14 44.86 2.77
N ALA A 29 -38.74 43.95 3.55
CA ALA A 29 -37.97 42.91 4.19
C ALA A 29 -37.39 42.15 3.00
N PHE A 30 -36.19 42.57 2.58
CA PHE A 30 -35.29 41.69 1.90
C PHE A 30 -35.30 40.46 2.79
N ALA A 31 -35.83 39.34 2.30
CA ALA A 31 -35.56 38.08 2.94
C ALA A 31 -34.04 38.02 2.95
N GLU A 32 -33.43 38.25 4.11
CA GLU A 32 -32.01 38.04 4.25
C GLU A 32 -31.79 36.60 3.80
N ASP A 33 -30.83 36.41 2.89
CA ASP A 33 -30.42 35.08 2.46
C ASP A 33 -29.74 34.42 3.67
N LEU A 34 -30.58 33.91 4.59
CA LEU A 34 -30.19 33.25 5.81
C LEU A 34 -29.81 31.80 5.50
N VAL A 35 -28.69 31.36 6.05
CA VAL A 35 -28.24 29.97 5.94
C VAL A 35 -28.53 29.24 7.24
N ALA A 36 -29.51 28.34 7.23
CA ALA A 36 -29.83 27.55 8.42
C ALA A 36 -28.64 26.68 8.88
N ILE A 37 -28.37 26.66 10.18
CA ILE A 37 -27.31 25.83 10.78
C ILE A 37 -27.89 24.46 11.10
N ASN A 38 -27.81 23.54 10.14
CA ASN A 38 -28.41 22.21 10.24
C ASN A 38 -27.60 21.17 9.44
N GLU A 39 -27.97 19.90 9.57
CA GLU A 39 -27.33 18.77 8.87
C GLU A 39 -27.33 18.88 7.34
N GLN A 40 -28.24 19.67 6.75
CA GLN A 40 -28.30 19.83 5.30
C GLN A 40 -27.21 20.79 4.79
N ASN A 41 -26.91 21.85 5.54
CA ASN A 41 -25.90 22.84 5.16
C ASN A 41 -24.52 22.54 5.77
N PHE A 42 -24.50 21.96 6.97
CA PHE A 42 -23.29 21.58 7.71
C PHE A 42 -23.49 20.16 8.27
N PRO A 43 -23.24 19.11 7.46
CA PRO A 43 -23.58 17.72 7.82
C PRO A 43 -22.82 17.19 9.04
N ASP A 44 -21.53 17.52 9.15
CA ASP A 44 -20.68 17.08 10.26
C ASP A 44 -21.11 17.75 11.58
N ASN A 45 -21.32 16.94 12.63
CA ASN A 45 -21.87 17.42 13.89
C ASN A 45 -20.91 18.35 14.64
N ALA A 46 -19.63 18.00 14.69
CA ALA A 46 -18.63 18.78 15.40
C ALA A 46 -18.37 20.11 14.67
N PHE A 47 -18.27 20.07 13.34
CA PHE A 47 -18.15 21.30 12.54
C PHE A 47 -19.39 22.19 12.69
N ARG A 48 -20.60 21.62 12.64
CA ARG A 48 -21.84 22.38 12.86
C ARG A 48 -21.92 22.97 14.27
N GLY A 49 -21.42 22.25 15.29
CA GLY A 49 -21.25 22.76 16.65
C GLY A 49 -20.37 24.01 16.68
N TYR A 50 -19.19 23.95 16.06
CA TYR A 50 -18.32 25.13 15.92
C TYR A 50 -19.01 26.31 15.22
N ILE A 51 -19.78 26.05 14.14
CA ILE A 51 -20.54 27.12 13.48
C ILE A 51 -21.59 27.73 14.41
N THR A 52 -22.25 26.91 15.23
CA THR A 52 -23.27 27.37 16.18
C THR A 52 -22.64 28.22 17.29
N ASP A 53 -21.48 27.81 17.79
CA ASP A 53 -20.87 28.47 18.94
C ASP A 53 -20.07 29.73 18.54
N GLU A 54 -19.42 29.71 17.37
CA GLU A 54 -18.45 30.74 16.98
C GLU A 54 -18.91 31.64 15.82
N CYS A 55 -19.90 31.22 15.02
CA CYS A 55 -20.34 31.96 13.83
C CYS A 55 -21.76 32.54 13.95
N ASP A 56 -22.65 31.91 14.72
CA ASP A 56 -24.01 32.40 15.03
C ASP A 56 -23.95 33.41 16.18
N LEU A 57 -23.77 34.68 15.85
CA LEU A 57 -23.49 35.72 16.84
C LEU A 57 -24.74 36.16 17.60
N ASP A 58 -25.92 36.02 16.99
CA ASP A 58 -27.20 36.33 17.63
C ASP A 58 -27.92 35.09 18.20
N GLY A 59 -27.41 33.88 17.91
CA GLY A 59 -27.90 32.61 18.45
C GLY A 59 -29.26 32.20 17.90
N ASN A 60 -29.63 32.68 16.71
CA ASN A 60 -30.95 32.44 16.13
C ASN A 60 -31.05 31.11 15.34
N GLY A 61 -29.93 30.39 15.16
CA GLY A 61 -29.85 29.14 14.41
C GLY A 61 -29.68 29.31 12.90
N TYR A 62 -29.45 30.53 12.42
CA TYR A 62 -29.24 30.89 11.02
C TYR A 62 -28.07 31.86 10.90
N LEU A 63 -27.23 31.64 9.90
CA LEU A 63 -26.18 32.59 9.54
C LEU A 63 -26.74 33.65 8.60
N SER A 64 -26.69 34.90 9.05
CA SER A 64 -26.91 36.09 8.24
C SER A 64 -25.71 36.40 7.34
N VAL A 65 -25.93 37.23 6.32
CA VAL A 65 -24.86 37.70 5.43
C VAL A 65 -23.78 38.46 6.22
N SER A 66 -24.17 39.22 7.25
CA SER A 66 -23.23 39.95 8.11
C SER A 66 -22.37 39.00 8.93
N GLU A 67 -22.94 37.95 9.53
CA GLU A 67 -22.20 36.93 10.28
C GLU A 67 -21.20 36.21 9.37
N ILE A 68 -21.67 35.66 8.25
CA ILE A 68 -20.80 35.01 7.24
C ILE A 68 -19.68 35.94 6.79
N SER A 69 -20.00 37.20 6.50
CA SER A 69 -19.02 38.18 6.00
C SER A 69 -17.98 38.58 7.04
N SER A 70 -18.33 38.47 8.32
CA SER A 70 -17.45 38.81 9.45
C SER A 70 -16.41 37.73 9.72
N VAL A 71 -16.70 36.47 9.36
CA VAL A 71 -15.79 35.33 9.58
C VAL A 71 -14.63 35.38 8.58
N LYS A 72 -13.47 35.81 9.07
CA LYS A 72 -12.21 35.85 8.31
C LYS A 72 -11.25 34.74 8.68
N SER A 73 -11.43 34.11 9.83
CA SER A 73 -10.54 33.05 10.31
C SER A 73 -11.32 32.01 11.07
N MET A 74 -11.07 30.74 10.79
CA MET A 74 -11.62 29.60 11.52
C MET A 74 -10.49 28.81 12.15
N TRP A 75 -10.60 28.55 13.45
CA TRP A 75 -9.59 27.84 14.25
C TRP A 75 -10.15 26.51 14.73
N LEU A 76 -10.60 25.64 13.82
CA LEU A 76 -11.31 24.41 14.17
C LEU A 76 -10.49 23.49 15.09
N ASP A 77 -9.19 23.40 14.83
CA ASP A 77 -8.23 22.58 15.60
C ASP A 77 -7.97 23.07 17.02
N ALA A 78 -8.26 24.33 17.32
CA ALA A 78 -8.13 24.89 18.67
C ALA A 78 -9.43 24.80 19.49
N PHE A 79 -10.56 24.51 18.86
CA PHE A 79 -11.89 24.53 19.49
C PHE A 79 -12.53 23.15 19.54
N ILE A 80 -12.35 22.33 18.50
CA ILE A 80 -12.90 20.98 18.44
C ILE A 80 -11.89 20.04 19.10
N GLU A 81 -12.08 19.80 20.40
CA GLU A 81 -11.24 18.88 21.17
C GLU A 81 -11.86 17.47 21.25
N ASN A 82 -11.08 16.44 20.94
CA ASN A 82 -11.44 15.02 21.10
C ASN A 82 -12.65 14.54 20.26
N GLU A 83 -13.08 15.31 19.27
CA GLU A 83 -14.10 14.91 18.29
C GLU A 83 -13.49 14.77 16.89
N GLN A 84 -14.03 13.83 16.11
CA GLN A 84 -13.64 13.67 14.71
C GLN A 84 -14.54 14.51 13.82
N VAL A 85 -13.93 15.29 12.93
CA VAL A 85 -14.59 16.01 11.85
C VAL A 85 -14.31 15.26 10.56
N SER A 86 -15.33 14.66 9.96
CA SER A 86 -15.15 13.82 8.76
C SER A 86 -14.94 14.64 7.49
N ASN A 87 -15.63 15.79 7.40
CA ASN A 87 -15.56 16.75 6.28
C ASN A 87 -15.97 18.16 6.76
N LEU A 88 -15.70 19.17 5.94
CA LEU A 88 -16.10 20.56 6.17
C LEU A 88 -17.17 21.01 5.17
N ASP A 89 -18.11 20.12 4.81
CA ASP A 89 -19.19 20.49 3.88
C ASP A 89 -19.99 21.67 4.47
N GLY A 90 -20.23 22.68 3.64
CA GLY A 90 -20.77 23.99 4.06
C GLY A 90 -19.72 25.08 4.23
N ILE A 91 -18.41 24.76 4.22
CA ILE A 91 -17.37 25.78 4.31
C ILE A 91 -17.39 26.77 3.13
N ASP A 92 -17.98 26.40 1.99
CA ASP A 92 -18.18 27.25 0.82
C ASP A 92 -19.03 28.50 1.11
N LYS A 93 -19.84 28.47 2.17
CA LYS A 93 -20.63 29.62 2.62
C LYS A 93 -19.75 30.78 3.10
N PHE A 94 -18.57 30.48 3.64
CA PHE A 94 -17.65 31.48 4.18
C PHE A 94 -16.71 32.01 3.10
N TYR A 95 -17.27 32.74 2.13
CA TYR A 95 -16.54 33.25 0.96
C TYR A 95 -15.50 34.35 1.27
N ASN A 96 -15.59 34.97 2.45
CA ASN A 96 -14.60 35.94 2.96
C ASN A 96 -13.53 35.30 3.86
N LEU A 97 -13.54 33.98 4.03
CA LEU A 97 -12.58 33.28 4.86
C LEU A 97 -11.15 33.47 4.32
N GLU A 98 -10.27 34.01 5.16
CA GLU A 98 -8.87 34.29 4.84
C GLU A 98 -7.93 33.24 5.43
N LYS A 99 -8.29 32.64 6.56
CA LYS A 99 -7.46 31.64 7.27
C LYS A 99 -8.30 30.45 7.74
N LEU A 100 -7.82 29.25 7.47
CA LEU A 100 -8.42 28.00 7.94
C LEU A 100 -7.38 27.17 8.68
N TYR A 101 -7.65 26.87 9.94
CA TYR A 101 -6.87 25.96 10.77
C TYR A 101 -7.76 24.78 11.14
N CYS A 102 -7.44 23.60 10.64
CA CYS A 102 -8.21 22.36 10.74
C CYS A 102 -7.28 21.15 10.84
N ALA A 103 -6.15 21.30 11.53
CA ALA A 103 -5.22 20.21 11.78
C ALA A 103 -5.79 19.18 12.78
N ASP A 104 -5.38 17.92 12.66
CA ASP A 104 -5.64 16.86 13.64
C ASP A 104 -7.14 16.58 13.94
N LEU A 105 -8.03 16.80 12.96
CA LEU A 105 -9.48 16.60 13.12
C LEU A 105 -10.00 15.27 12.55
N GLY A 106 -9.15 14.48 11.89
CA GLY A 106 -9.55 13.23 11.26
C GLY A 106 -10.26 13.37 9.91
N LEU A 107 -10.14 14.54 9.25
CA LEU A 107 -10.77 14.82 7.95
C LEU A 107 -10.39 13.77 6.91
N THR A 108 -11.38 13.30 6.15
CA THR A 108 -11.18 12.33 5.06
C THR A 108 -11.17 12.99 3.68
N SER A 109 -11.79 14.17 3.57
CA SER A 109 -11.79 15.01 2.38
C SER A 109 -11.84 16.49 2.78
N LEU A 110 -11.32 17.35 1.90
CA LEU A 110 -11.36 18.80 2.07
C LEU A 110 -11.58 19.47 0.71
N ASN A 111 -12.65 20.26 0.60
CA ASN A 111 -12.94 21.08 -0.57
C ASN A 111 -13.01 22.55 -0.16
N ILE A 112 -12.01 23.31 -0.60
CA ILE A 112 -11.86 24.74 -0.32
C ILE A 112 -11.90 25.58 -1.59
N SER A 113 -12.32 24.98 -2.72
CA SER A 113 -12.26 25.61 -4.04
C SER A 113 -13.12 26.86 -4.22
N LYS A 114 -14.07 27.10 -3.30
CA LYS A 114 -14.94 28.28 -3.31
C LYS A 114 -14.46 29.38 -2.37
N ASN A 115 -13.50 29.11 -1.48
CA ASN A 115 -13.00 30.06 -0.48
C ASN A 115 -11.83 30.89 -1.04
N GLN A 116 -12.08 31.64 -2.12
CA GLN A 116 -11.05 32.32 -2.93
C GLN A 116 -10.25 33.41 -2.18
N LYS A 117 -10.69 33.80 -0.98
CA LYS A 117 -10.01 34.76 -0.10
C LYS A 117 -8.98 34.11 0.82
N LEU A 118 -8.91 32.78 0.88
CA LEU A 118 -7.93 32.06 1.68
C LEU A 118 -6.50 32.48 1.30
N ASN A 119 -5.75 32.91 2.32
CA ASN A 119 -4.32 33.18 2.25
C ASN A 119 -3.50 32.17 3.07
N THR A 120 -4.12 31.52 4.06
CA THR A 120 -3.49 30.52 4.92
C THR A 120 -4.42 29.32 5.11
N VAL A 121 -3.92 28.11 4.87
CA VAL A 121 -4.61 26.86 5.20
C VAL A 121 -3.65 25.95 5.95
N ARG A 122 -4.08 25.43 7.11
CA ARG A 122 -3.39 24.36 7.85
C ARG A 122 -4.35 23.21 8.10
N ALA A 123 -4.09 22.10 7.42
CA ALA A 123 -4.90 20.89 7.45
C ALA A 123 -4.02 19.64 7.72
N SER A 124 -2.93 19.81 8.47
CA SER A 124 -1.98 18.74 8.79
C SER A 124 -2.60 17.67 9.69
N GLY A 125 -2.06 16.45 9.68
CA GLY A 125 -2.45 15.40 10.64
C GLY A 125 -3.88 14.87 10.45
N ASN A 126 -4.35 14.84 9.20
CA ASN A 126 -5.68 14.33 8.87
C ASN A 126 -5.58 13.02 8.07
N ASN A 127 -6.72 12.48 7.63
CA ASN A 127 -6.82 11.27 6.81
C ASN A 127 -7.13 11.60 5.34
N LEU A 128 -6.75 12.79 4.86
CA LEU A 128 -7.10 13.26 3.51
C LEU A 128 -6.43 12.38 2.46
N LYS A 129 -7.25 11.79 1.57
CA LYS A 129 -6.75 11.13 0.34
C LYS A 129 -6.72 12.06 -0.85
N THR A 130 -7.62 13.04 -0.85
CA THR A 130 -7.80 14.03 -1.91
C THR A 130 -8.13 15.39 -1.31
N ILE A 131 -7.59 16.44 -1.89
CA ILE A 131 -7.93 17.83 -1.57
C ILE A 131 -8.35 18.58 -2.83
N THR A 132 -9.44 19.32 -2.75
CA THR A 132 -9.95 20.12 -3.88
C THR A 132 -9.68 21.60 -3.59
N ILE A 133 -8.63 22.14 -4.23
CA ILE A 133 -8.15 23.52 -4.01
C ILE A 133 -8.73 24.47 -5.06
N GLY A 134 -8.84 24.05 -6.32
CA GLY A 134 -9.28 24.94 -7.40
C GLY A 134 -8.33 26.12 -7.61
N SER A 135 -8.89 27.33 -7.72
CA SER A 135 -8.12 28.57 -7.92
C SER A 135 -8.18 29.44 -6.65
N LEU A 136 -7.11 29.42 -5.86
CA LEU A 136 -6.94 30.26 -4.68
C LEU A 136 -5.83 31.29 -4.91
N PRO A 137 -6.13 32.44 -5.56
CA PRO A 137 -5.12 33.38 -6.03
C PRO A 137 -4.35 34.09 -4.91
N ASN A 138 -4.89 34.07 -3.70
CA ASN A 138 -4.29 34.73 -2.52
C ASN A 138 -3.58 33.75 -1.59
N LEU A 139 -3.60 32.44 -1.87
CA LEU A 139 -3.01 31.44 -0.98
C LEU A 139 -1.49 31.61 -0.95
N THR A 140 -0.95 31.87 0.24
CA THR A 140 0.48 32.10 0.48
C THR A 140 1.11 31.02 1.33
N VAL A 141 0.34 30.43 2.25
CA VAL A 141 0.77 29.36 3.16
C VAL A 141 -0.21 28.21 3.06
N PHE A 142 0.31 27.03 2.76
CA PHE A 142 -0.49 25.82 2.72
C PHE A 142 0.25 24.65 3.37
N ASP A 143 -0.34 24.15 4.46
CA ASP A 143 0.13 22.99 5.19
C ASP A 143 -0.90 21.86 5.08
N CYS A 144 -0.54 20.80 4.37
CA CYS A 144 -1.30 19.56 4.22
C CYS A 144 -0.43 18.35 4.57
N SER A 145 0.55 18.55 5.44
CA SER A 145 1.45 17.50 5.91
C SER A 145 0.73 16.40 6.68
N GLU A 146 1.33 15.23 6.81
CA GLU A 146 0.82 14.11 7.64
C GLU A 146 -0.61 13.72 7.25
N ASN A 147 -0.76 13.33 5.98
CA ASN A 147 -2.02 12.91 5.38
C ASN A 147 -1.79 11.68 4.47
N ASN A 148 -2.79 11.29 3.69
CA ASN A 148 -2.71 10.18 2.72
C ASN A 148 -2.89 10.67 1.27
N ILE A 149 -2.46 11.90 0.97
CA ILE A 149 -2.68 12.54 -0.33
C ILE A 149 -1.81 11.86 -1.39
N THR A 150 -2.44 11.47 -2.51
CA THR A 150 -1.76 10.84 -3.65
C THR A 150 -1.51 11.78 -4.82
N SER A 151 -2.32 12.85 -4.93
CA SER A 151 -2.21 13.87 -5.96
C SER A 151 -2.51 15.24 -5.36
N LEU A 152 -1.66 16.22 -5.65
CA LEU A 152 -1.80 17.58 -5.17
C LEU A 152 -1.66 18.57 -6.34
N ASP A 153 -2.74 19.29 -6.64
CA ASP A 153 -2.74 20.36 -7.66
C ASP A 153 -2.78 21.74 -6.98
N VAL A 154 -1.66 22.45 -7.06
CA VAL A 154 -1.48 23.82 -6.57
C VAL A 154 -1.30 24.84 -7.70
N SER A 155 -1.60 24.46 -8.95
CA SER A 155 -1.41 25.31 -10.14
C SER A 155 -2.25 26.60 -10.08
N GLY A 156 -3.40 26.56 -9.40
CA GLY A 156 -4.29 27.69 -9.14
C GLY A 156 -3.85 28.61 -7.99
N CYS A 157 -2.67 28.40 -7.41
CA CYS A 157 -2.15 29.15 -6.26
C CYS A 157 -0.83 29.90 -6.61
N PRO A 158 -0.87 30.91 -7.51
CA PRO A 158 0.34 31.56 -8.03
C PRO A 158 1.13 32.36 -6.97
N GLN A 159 0.50 32.75 -5.86
CA GLN A 159 1.13 33.48 -4.75
C GLN A 159 1.66 32.55 -3.64
N LEU A 160 1.62 31.23 -3.85
CA LEU A 160 2.04 30.26 -2.84
C LEU A 160 3.53 30.42 -2.54
N SER A 161 3.85 30.69 -1.28
CA SER A 161 5.20 31.03 -0.81
C SER A 161 5.77 30.00 0.17
N ASP A 162 4.91 29.27 0.88
CA ASP A 162 5.24 28.23 1.85
C ASP A 162 4.31 27.03 1.63
N LEU A 163 4.86 25.93 1.13
CA LEU A 163 4.14 24.67 0.92
C LEU A 163 4.75 23.57 1.78
N LYS A 164 3.94 23.00 2.67
CA LYS A 164 4.25 21.78 3.41
C LYS A 164 3.28 20.68 3.00
N ALA A 165 3.82 19.64 2.39
CA ALA A 165 3.13 18.44 1.96
C ALA A 165 3.90 17.18 2.37
N ASN A 166 4.73 17.26 3.41
CA ASN A 166 5.52 16.14 3.91
C ASN A 166 4.65 15.03 4.52
N ILE A 167 5.14 13.79 4.51
CA ILE A 167 4.45 12.61 5.06
C ILE A 167 3.09 12.45 4.36
N ASN A 168 3.17 12.17 3.06
CA ASN A 168 2.03 11.87 2.18
C ASN A 168 2.46 10.75 1.19
N LYS A 169 1.68 10.51 0.14
CA LYS A 169 1.93 9.50 -0.91
C LYS A 169 1.95 10.14 -2.29
N ILE A 170 2.48 11.36 -2.40
CA ILE A 170 2.47 12.14 -3.64
C ILE A 170 3.54 11.59 -4.57
N ALA A 171 3.14 11.09 -5.74
CA ALA A 171 4.05 10.53 -6.74
C ALA A 171 4.58 11.59 -7.75
N THR A 172 3.79 12.63 -7.99
CA THR A 172 4.14 13.74 -8.91
C THR A 172 3.64 15.07 -8.36
N LEU A 173 4.43 16.14 -8.51
CA LEU A 173 4.06 17.48 -8.06
C LEU A 173 4.58 18.54 -9.05
N ASP A 174 3.66 19.20 -9.77
CA ASP A 174 3.99 20.33 -10.65
C ASP A 174 3.97 21.65 -9.86
N LEU A 175 5.13 22.30 -9.76
CA LEU A 175 5.32 23.59 -9.10
C LEU A 175 5.65 24.74 -10.07
N SER A 176 5.50 24.52 -11.39
CA SER A 176 5.87 25.47 -12.45
C SER A 176 5.10 26.80 -12.38
N LYS A 177 3.92 26.80 -11.75
CA LYS A 177 3.06 27.99 -11.57
C LYS A 177 3.32 28.73 -10.25
N ASN A 178 3.99 28.10 -9.29
CA ASN A 178 4.20 28.63 -7.94
C ASN A 178 5.54 29.37 -7.84
N LYS A 179 5.73 30.39 -8.69
CA LYS A 179 7.02 31.11 -8.82
C LYS A 179 7.43 31.91 -7.58
N GLU A 180 6.47 32.18 -6.69
CA GLU A 180 6.68 32.87 -5.42
C GLU A 180 7.14 31.94 -4.28
N LEU A 181 7.30 30.64 -4.55
CA LEU A 181 7.66 29.66 -3.54
C LEU A 181 9.04 29.96 -2.94
N THR A 182 9.08 30.14 -1.62
CA THR A 182 10.29 30.38 -0.83
C THR A 182 10.62 29.20 0.07
N LYS A 183 9.61 28.43 0.51
CA LYS A 183 9.77 27.25 1.36
C LYS A 183 8.99 26.09 0.77
N LEU A 184 9.66 24.95 0.64
CA LEU A 184 9.07 23.70 0.17
C LEU A 184 9.47 22.56 1.11
N ASN A 185 8.48 21.85 1.63
CA ASN A 185 8.68 20.60 2.35
C ASN A 185 7.80 19.49 1.75
N VAL A 186 8.44 18.58 1.02
CA VAL A 186 7.86 17.36 0.42
C VAL A 186 8.55 16.10 0.96
N PHE A 187 9.20 16.21 2.13
CA PHE A 187 9.83 15.08 2.81
C PHE A 187 8.88 13.89 2.95
N GLN A 188 9.38 12.67 2.74
CA GLN A 188 8.62 11.43 2.93
C GLN A 188 7.35 11.39 2.07
N ASN A 189 7.57 11.29 0.76
CA ASN A 189 6.57 11.11 -0.29
C ASN A 189 7.07 10.05 -1.29
N GLU A 190 6.39 9.90 -2.43
CA GLU A 190 6.72 8.91 -3.47
C GLU A 190 7.23 9.60 -4.75
N LEU A 191 7.80 10.81 -4.65
CA LEU A 191 8.23 11.59 -5.82
C LEU A 191 9.39 10.91 -6.55
N SER A 192 9.22 10.63 -7.85
CA SER A 192 10.29 10.11 -8.71
C SER A 192 11.11 11.21 -9.39
N GLU A 193 10.53 12.41 -9.52
CA GLU A 193 11.14 13.60 -10.08
C GLU A 193 10.68 14.85 -9.32
N LEU A 194 11.49 15.90 -9.34
CA LEU A 194 11.15 17.19 -8.76
C LEU A 194 11.82 18.33 -9.55
N ASP A 195 11.06 18.96 -10.45
CA ASP A 195 11.52 20.13 -11.20
C ASP A 195 11.27 21.42 -10.40
N LEU A 196 12.36 22.08 -10.00
CA LEU A 196 12.35 23.35 -9.27
C LEU A 196 12.90 24.53 -10.11
N SER A 197 13.07 24.35 -11.42
CA SER A 197 13.67 25.34 -12.32
C SER A 197 12.93 26.69 -12.34
N ASN A 198 11.62 26.68 -12.09
CA ASN A 198 10.78 27.87 -12.04
C ASN A 198 10.71 28.52 -10.65
N ASN A 199 11.16 27.84 -9.60
CA ASN A 199 11.05 28.27 -8.19
C ASN A 199 12.34 28.96 -7.72
N THR A 200 12.82 29.95 -8.48
CA THR A 200 14.11 30.63 -8.27
C THR A 200 14.21 31.40 -6.93
N LYS A 201 13.08 31.67 -6.27
CA LYS A 201 12.97 32.32 -4.96
C LYS A 201 13.11 31.36 -3.77
N LEU A 202 13.29 30.06 -4.01
CA LEU A 202 13.36 29.05 -2.96
C LEU A 202 14.57 29.29 -2.04
N VAL A 203 14.31 29.43 -0.75
CA VAL A 203 15.33 29.61 0.30
C VAL A 203 15.41 28.41 1.26
N GLN A 204 14.36 27.60 1.33
CA GLN A 204 14.31 26.38 2.14
C GLN A 204 13.68 25.22 1.34
N LEU A 205 14.38 24.09 1.31
CA LEU A 205 13.94 22.87 0.64
C LEU A 205 14.14 21.68 1.57
N ARG A 206 13.09 20.87 1.73
CA ARG A 206 13.16 19.51 2.26
C ARG A 206 12.45 18.55 1.30
N CYS A 207 13.20 17.65 0.67
CA CYS A 207 12.69 16.64 -0.27
C CYS A 207 13.30 15.25 -0.04
N SER A 208 13.97 15.03 1.09
CA SER A 208 14.48 13.73 1.51
C SER A 208 13.39 12.66 1.65
N SER A 209 13.78 11.39 1.64
CA SER A 209 12.85 10.25 1.70
C SER A 209 11.81 10.25 0.57
N ASN A 210 12.27 10.42 -0.67
CA ASN A 210 11.47 10.24 -1.89
C ASN A 210 12.16 9.21 -2.80
N HIS A 211 11.76 9.11 -4.07
CA HIS A 211 12.35 8.27 -5.11
C HIS A 211 13.10 9.09 -6.18
N ILE A 212 13.60 10.27 -5.82
CA ILE A 212 14.17 11.24 -6.77
C ILE A 212 15.57 10.77 -7.21
N ALA A 213 15.71 10.41 -8.49
CA ALA A 213 16.99 9.97 -9.04
C ALA A 213 17.93 11.13 -9.34
N GLU A 214 17.39 12.23 -9.88
CA GLU A 214 18.14 13.42 -10.29
C GLU A 214 17.43 14.68 -9.77
N LEU A 215 18.21 15.61 -9.24
CA LEU A 215 17.72 16.89 -8.73
C LEU A 215 18.63 18.01 -9.21
N ASP A 216 18.10 18.88 -10.08
CA ASP A 216 18.80 20.08 -10.57
C ASP A 216 18.36 21.30 -9.75
N LEU A 217 19.29 21.86 -8.98
CA LEU A 217 19.09 23.06 -8.15
C LEU A 217 19.84 24.29 -8.70
N SER A 218 20.32 24.23 -9.95
CA SER A 218 21.12 25.30 -10.56
C SER A 218 20.35 26.62 -10.71
N ALA A 219 19.03 26.56 -10.84
CA ALA A 219 18.16 27.74 -10.91
C ALA A 219 17.82 28.33 -9.52
N ASN A 220 17.97 27.56 -8.45
CA ASN A 220 17.52 27.93 -7.10
C ASN A 220 18.64 28.63 -6.31
N THR A 221 19.16 29.72 -6.87
CA THR A 221 20.34 30.42 -6.34
C THR A 221 20.17 31.06 -4.97
N ALA A 222 18.93 31.17 -4.49
CA ALA A 222 18.60 31.72 -3.19
C ALA A 222 18.67 30.66 -2.05
N LEU A 223 18.84 29.38 -2.37
CA LEU A 223 19.03 28.33 -1.38
C LEU A 223 20.36 28.53 -0.64
N GLN A 224 20.30 28.68 0.68
CA GLN A 224 21.47 28.83 1.53
C GLN A 224 21.52 27.71 2.57
N ASN A 225 22.71 27.14 2.80
CA ASN A 225 22.97 26.20 3.90
C ASN A 225 21.99 25.01 3.95
N ILE A 226 21.64 24.42 2.80
CA ILE A 226 20.87 23.18 2.78
C ILE A 226 21.65 22.10 3.52
N ALA A 227 21.03 21.53 4.53
CA ALA A 227 21.58 20.37 5.23
C ALA A 227 21.37 19.12 4.38
N THR A 228 22.36 18.25 4.32
CA THR A 228 22.33 17.06 3.47
C THR A 228 21.11 16.17 3.74
N GLU A 229 20.70 16.03 5.00
CA GLU A 229 19.51 15.30 5.43
C GLU A 229 18.19 15.90 4.94
N ALA A 230 18.18 17.15 4.48
CA ALA A 230 17.00 17.80 3.94
C ALA A 230 16.73 17.39 2.49
N ILE A 231 17.76 17.03 1.72
CA ILE A 231 17.63 16.63 0.30
C ILE A 231 17.96 15.17 0.06
N GLY A 232 18.85 14.56 0.87
CA GLY A 232 19.34 13.19 0.73
C GLY A 232 18.43 12.10 1.27
N ASN A 233 18.93 10.87 1.31
CA ASN A 233 18.15 9.67 1.61
C ASN A 233 16.98 9.48 0.63
N GLN A 234 17.30 9.51 -0.67
CA GLN A 234 16.36 9.05 -1.69
C GLN A 234 16.37 7.52 -1.70
N TRP A 235 15.26 6.90 -2.04
CA TRP A 235 15.07 5.45 -2.08
C TRP A 235 14.64 5.10 -3.49
N ILE A 236 15.46 4.41 -4.27
CA ILE A 236 15.04 3.96 -5.61
C ILE A 236 14.71 2.49 -5.52
N GLU A 237 13.49 2.13 -5.90
CA GLU A 237 13.11 0.74 -6.06
C GLU A 237 13.62 0.22 -7.41
N LEU A 238 14.48 -0.79 -7.36
CA LEU A 238 14.95 -1.47 -8.57
C LEU A 238 14.38 -2.89 -8.61
N PRO A 239 13.78 -3.33 -9.74
CA PRO A 239 13.38 -4.71 -9.89
C PRO A 239 14.64 -5.59 -10.02
N ALA A 240 14.71 -6.63 -9.18
CA ALA A 240 15.61 -7.75 -9.44
C ALA A 240 15.19 -8.45 -10.74
N LYS A 241 16.16 -8.83 -11.56
CA LYS A 241 15.92 -9.64 -12.78
C LYS A 241 16.35 -11.08 -12.53
N VAL A 242 15.58 -12.04 -13.01
CA VAL A 242 16.01 -13.45 -13.10
C VAL A 242 16.44 -13.77 -14.53
N SER A 243 17.66 -14.26 -14.69
CA SER A 243 18.10 -14.93 -15.93
C SER A 243 19.04 -16.07 -15.58
N ASP A 244 18.87 -17.24 -16.19
CA ASP A 244 19.73 -18.42 -15.97
C ASP A 244 19.89 -18.83 -14.49
N ASN A 245 18.79 -18.83 -13.72
CA ASN A 245 18.79 -19.08 -12.27
C ASN A 245 19.73 -18.15 -11.47
N LYS A 246 20.02 -16.97 -12.03
CA LYS A 246 20.75 -15.90 -11.36
C LYS A 246 19.84 -14.71 -11.11
N ILE A 247 19.95 -14.14 -9.93
CA ILE A 247 19.37 -12.83 -9.58
C ILE A 247 20.36 -11.77 -10.00
N THR A 248 19.91 -10.78 -10.76
CA THR A 248 20.73 -9.63 -11.12
C THR A 248 20.10 -8.32 -10.69
N VAL A 249 20.87 -7.51 -9.96
CA VAL A 249 20.48 -6.17 -9.51
C VAL A 249 21.39 -5.13 -10.18
N PRO A 250 20.83 -4.06 -10.78
CA PRO A 250 21.64 -2.96 -11.28
C PRO A 250 22.33 -2.21 -10.14
N LYS A 251 23.65 -2.02 -10.22
CA LYS A 251 24.41 -1.17 -9.28
C LYS A 251 24.11 0.32 -9.51
N THR A 252 23.81 0.66 -10.76
CA THR A 252 23.35 1.96 -11.27
C THR A 252 22.58 1.72 -12.58
N PHE A 253 21.79 2.69 -13.06
CA PHE A 253 21.08 2.59 -14.35
C PHE A 253 22.01 2.32 -15.56
N ALA A 254 23.34 2.39 -15.40
CA ALA A 254 24.34 2.17 -16.45
C ALA A 254 24.95 0.75 -16.48
N ASP A 255 24.93 -0.01 -15.37
CA ASP A 255 25.54 -1.35 -15.33
C ASP A 255 24.66 -2.36 -14.58
N SER A 256 23.93 -3.15 -15.36
CA SER A 256 23.06 -4.22 -14.88
C SER A 256 23.80 -5.52 -14.58
N SER A 257 25.14 -5.57 -14.48
CA SER A 257 25.89 -6.84 -14.41
C SER A 257 26.54 -7.17 -13.05
N ARG A 258 26.37 -6.34 -12.02
CA ARG A 258 27.30 -6.32 -10.85
C ARG A 258 26.80 -6.94 -9.54
N VAL A 259 25.59 -7.49 -9.51
CA VAL A 259 25.07 -8.23 -8.34
C VAL A 259 24.52 -9.55 -8.86
N ILE A 260 25.05 -10.68 -8.38
CA ILE A 260 24.69 -12.01 -8.87
C ILE A 260 24.42 -12.92 -7.67
N SER A 261 23.28 -13.61 -7.69
CA SER A 261 22.97 -14.67 -6.73
C SER A 261 22.49 -15.93 -7.43
N THR A 262 22.87 -17.11 -6.91
CA THR A 262 22.24 -18.38 -7.29
C THR A 262 21.12 -18.83 -6.34
N THR A 263 20.98 -18.22 -5.16
CA THR A 263 19.98 -18.58 -4.14
C THR A 263 19.48 -17.35 -3.37
N LEU A 264 18.23 -17.33 -2.92
CA LEU A 264 17.72 -16.17 -2.17
C LEU A 264 18.50 -15.89 -0.88
N ASP A 265 19.13 -16.89 -0.29
CA ASP A 265 19.86 -16.75 0.97
C ASP A 265 21.26 -16.12 0.82
N THR A 266 21.75 -15.89 -0.41
CA THR A 266 23.14 -15.46 -0.63
C THR A 266 23.28 -14.65 -1.90
N VAL A 267 23.02 -13.34 -1.84
CA VAL A 267 23.29 -12.45 -2.97
C VAL A 267 24.70 -11.87 -2.83
N ILE A 268 25.51 -12.04 -3.87
CA ILE A 268 26.89 -11.56 -3.90
C ILE A 268 26.97 -10.34 -4.82
N GLN A 269 27.46 -9.23 -4.28
CA GLN A 269 27.91 -8.10 -5.08
C GLN A 269 29.30 -8.42 -5.62
N THR A 270 29.48 -8.39 -6.94
CA THR A 270 30.80 -8.51 -7.57
C THR A 270 31.27 -7.10 -7.91
N GLU A 271 32.22 -6.56 -7.15
CA GLU A 271 33.06 -5.49 -7.69
C GLU A 271 34.21 -6.12 -8.49
N GLU A 272 35.00 -5.33 -9.22
CA GLU A 272 36.25 -5.83 -9.78
C GLU A 272 37.16 -6.32 -8.64
N GLY A 273 37.01 -7.59 -8.25
CA GLY A 273 37.91 -8.30 -7.34
C GLY A 273 37.46 -8.58 -5.91
N GLU A 274 36.28 -8.13 -5.44
CA GLU A 274 35.78 -8.45 -4.08
C GLU A 274 34.28 -8.84 -4.08
N ASP A 275 33.96 -9.92 -3.37
CA ASP A 275 32.64 -10.51 -3.20
C ASP A 275 32.04 -10.06 -1.84
N THR A 276 30.94 -9.29 -1.85
CA THR A 276 30.24 -8.87 -0.61
C THR A 276 28.84 -9.47 -0.55
N ILE A 277 28.44 -10.03 0.60
CA ILE A 277 27.09 -10.62 0.80
C ILE A 277 26.09 -9.49 1.09
N LEU A 278 24.97 -9.42 0.37
CA LEU A 278 23.84 -8.55 0.73
C LEU A 278 22.95 -9.27 1.76
N ALA A 279 22.63 -8.64 2.89
CA ALA A 279 21.63 -9.20 3.80
C ALA A 279 20.24 -9.21 3.17
N TYR A 280 19.57 -10.33 3.43
CA TYR A 280 18.13 -10.45 3.25
C TYR A 280 17.44 -10.04 4.56
N SER A 281 16.65 -8.96 4.55
CA SER A 281 15.89 -8.52 5.72
C SER A 281 14.51 -7.99 5.34
N ASN A 282 13.48 -8.32 6.13
CA ASN A 282 12.09 -7.85 5.96
C ASN A 282 11.50 -8.00 4.54
N GLY A 283 11.88 -9.03 3.79
CA GLY A 283 11.33 -9.29 2.45
C GLY A 283 11.97 -8.47 1.32
N ALA A 284 13.10 -7.81 1.57
CA ALA A 284 13.88 -7.12 0.55
C ALA A 284 15.37 -7.50 0.66
N PHE A 285 16.09 -7.41 -0.47
CA PHE A 285 17.56 -7.40 -0.42
C PHE A 285 18.00 -5.98 -0.12
N VAL A 286 18.68 -5.82 1.01
CA VAL A 286 19.18 -4.54 1.47
C VAL A 286 20.71 -4.63 1.41
N THR A 287 21.35 -3.60 0.87
CA THR A 287 22.81 -3.51 0.93
C THR A 287 23.21 -3.36 2.39
N ASP A 288 23.90 -4.38 2.93
CA ASP A 288 24.25 -4.53 4.36
C ASP A 288 25.17 -3.42 4.88
N GLU A 289 25.89 -2.79 3.96
CA GLU A 289 26.47 -1.49 4.17
C GLU A 289 25.78 -0.51 3.23
N LEU A 290 25.36 0.63 3.79
CA LEU A 290 25.34 1.89 3.07
C LEU A 290 26.71 2.07 2.42
N ILE A 291 26.96 1.43 1.27
CA ILE A 291 27.91 1.97 0.33
C ILE A 291 27.24 3.25 -0.10
N ASN A 292 27.65 4.32 0.56
CA ASN A 292 27.44 5.66 0.12
C ASN A 292 27.88 5.67 -1.34
N ILE A 293 26.94 5.52 -2.29
CA ILE A 293 27.20 5.80 -3.70
C ILE A 293 27.24 7.33 -3.81
N SER A 294 28.13 7.94 -3.03
CA SER A 294 28.68 9.25 -3.26
C SER A 294 29.59 9.11 -4.47
N GLY A 295 28.97 8.92 -5.63
CA GLY A 295 29.61 9.16 -6.91
C GLY A 295 30.06 10.61 -6.91
N LYS A 296 31.31 10.85 -6.52
CA LYS A 296 31.93 12.17 -6.61
C LYS A 296 31.82 12.65 -8.05
N LEU A 297 30.96 13.61 -8.32
CA LEU A 297 30.92 14.26 -9.63
C LEU A 297 32.07 15.24 -9.75
N VAL A 298 32.44 15.44 -11.00
CA VAL A 298 33.78 15.83 -11.37
C VAL A 298 33.82 17.26 -11.84
N ASN A 299 34.93 17.92 -11.53
CA ASN A 299 35.07 19.36 -11.67
C ASN A 299 35.10 19.83 -13.14
N ALA A 300 35.18 21.14 -13.33
CA ALA A 300 35.25 21.83 -14.63
C ALA A 300 36.37 21.38 -15.60
N ASN A 301 37.20 20.39 -15.23
CA ASN A 301 38.32 19.85 -16.01
C ASN A 301 38.07 18.43 -16.59
N ASN A 302 36.84 17.93 -16.63
CA ASN A 302 36.46 16.74 -17.42
C ASN A 302 37.05 15.37 -17.00
N GLU A 303 37.38 15.17 -15.73
CA GLU A 303 37.59 13.79 -15.22
C GLU A 303 36.20 13.10 -15.03
N VAL A 304 36.10 11.76 -15.03
CA VAL A 304 34.82 11.01 -14.87
C VAL A 304 34.89 10.16 -13.60
N LYS A 305 33.77 10.06 -12.86
CA LYS A 305 33.55 9.01 -11.85
C LYS A 305 32.11 8.51 -11.95
N ASP A 306 31.95 7.20 -11.95
CA ASP A 306 30.69 6.51 -12.25
C ASP A 306 29.65 6.58 -11.12
N GLY A 307 28.39 6.82 -11.53
CA GLY A 307 27.15 6.58 -10.77
C GLY A 307 26.41 7.84 -10.27
N PHE A 308 25.24 8.10 -10.87
CA PHE A 308 24.29 9.21 -10.62
C PHE A 308 24.73 10.60 -11.13
N THR A 309 23.92 11.23 -11.99
CA THR A 309 24.21 12.55 -12.57
C THR A 309 23.47 13.63 -11.79
N TYR A 310 24.20 14.46 -11.03
CA TYR A 310 23.67 15.65 -10.38
C TYR A 310 24.33 16.89 -10.97
N LYS A 311 23.53 17.81 -11.52
CA LYS A 311 24.04 19.05 -12.12
C LYS A 311 23.81 20.20 -11.14
N TYR A 312 24.87 20.95 -10.82
CA TYR A 312 24.81 21.98 -9.79
C TYR A 312 25.52 23.28 -10.20
N ASN A 313 24.99 24.41 -9.73
CA ASN A 313 25.61 25.74 -9.90
C ASN A 313 25.29 26.71 -8.76
N THR A 314 25.33 26.26 -7.51
CA THR A 314 24.91 27.10 -6.36
C THR A 314 25.96 27.25 -5.25
N GLY A 315 27.23 26.89 -5.49
CA GLY A 315 28.35 27.10 -4.56
C GLY A 315 28.18 26.57 -3.11
N ASN A 316 27.40 25.50 -2.88
CA ASN A 316 27.20 24.89 -1.55
C ASN A 316 27.85 23.50 -1.52
N ASP A 317 29.00 23.41 -0.86
CA ASP A 317 29.87 22.22 -0.79
C ASP A 317 29.24 21.02 -0.04
N LYS A 318 27.99 21.12 0.43
CA LYS A 318 27.28 20.09 1.23
C LYS A 318 26.39 19.14 0.43
N CYS A 319 26.13 19.44 -0.85
CA CYS A 319 25.27 18.60 -1.70
C CYS A 319 25.97 17.33 -2.19
N ASP A 320 27.31 17.30 -2.17
CA ASP A 320 28.15 16.12 -2.49
C ASP A 320 27.99 14.95 -1.51
N LEU A 321 27.20 15.13 -0.45
CA LEU A 321 26.95 14.15 0.61
C LEU A 321 25.56 13.51 0.51
N MET A 322 24.80 13.81 -0.55
CA MET A 322 23.45 13.29 -0.74
C MET A 322 23.48 11.76 -0.98
N THR A 323 22.89 10.99 -0.06
CA THR A 323 22.80 9.53 -0.18
C THR A 323 21.58 9.13 -1.02
N VAL A 324 21.78 8.28 -2.02
CA VAL A 324 20.72 7.49 -2.67
C VAL A 324 20.83 6.06 -2.20
N ASN A 325 19.76 5.56 -1.60
CA ASN A 325 19.61 4.17 -1.21
C ASN A 325 18.84 3.45 -2.30
N THR A 326 19.23 2.22 -2.61
CA THR A 326 18.47 1.34 -3.50
C THR A 326 17.80 0.24 -2.68
N ILE A 327 16.49 0.10 -2.80
CA ILE A 327 15.78 -1.08 -2.30
C ILE A 327 15.54 -2.00 -3.49
N VAL A 328 15.91 -3.26 -3.32
CA VAL A 328 15.56 -4.30 -4.28
C VAL A 328 14.37 -5.06 -3.72
N ASN A 329 13.20 -4.78 -4.27
CA ASN A 329 11.98 -5.46 -3.87
C ASN A 329 12.04 -6.92 -4.31
N ARG A 330 11.72 -7.81 -3.38
CA ARG A 330 11.67 -9.24 -3.65
C ARG A 330 10.42 -9.58 -4.45
N ASN A 331 10.52 -9.43 -5.77
CA ASN A 331 9.46 -9.80 -6.69
C ASN A 331 9.64 -11.21 -7.27
N MET A 332 10.31 -12.09 -6.53
CA MET A 332 10.79 -13.38 -7.02
C MET A 332 10.82 -14.41 -5.89
N TYR A 333 10.60 -15.67 -6.25
CA TYR A 333 10.45 -16.79 -5.32
C TYR A 333 11.25 -18.01 -5.78
N GLN A 334 11.73 -18.78 -4.81
CA GLN A 334 12.44 -20.03 -5.06
C GLN A 334 11.48 -21.20 -4.93
N VAL A 335 11.43 -22.02 -5.98
CA VAL A 335 10.72 -23.29 -5.97
C VAL A 335 11.76 -24.40 -5.87
N ASN A 336 11.80 -25.09 -4.74
CA ASN A 336 12.63 -26.26 -4.53
C ASN A 336 11.85 -27.52 -4.91
N PHE A 337 12.49 -28.41 -5.67
CA PHE A 337 11.90 -29.69 -6.07
C PHE A 337 12.60 -30.83 -5.34
N TYR A 338 11.84 -31.67 -4.64
CA TYR A 338 12.34 -32.80 -3.86
C TYR A 338 11.83 -34.14 -4.37
N LEU A 339 12.59 -35.19 -4.07
CA LEU A 339 12.26 -36.56 -4.47
C LEU A 339 10.99 -37.08 -3.81
N ASP A 340 10.71 -36.67 -2.57
CA ASP A 340 9.58 -37.14 -1.77
C ASP A 340 9.28 -36.15 -0.62
N GLU A 341 8.23 -36.45 0.14
CA GLU A 341 7.75 -35.65 1.27
C GLU A 341 8.78 -35.47 2.39
N THR A 342 9.81 -36.34 2.47
CA THR A 342 10.86 -36.22 3.49
C THR A 342 11.79 -35.04 3.22
N LYS A 343 11.80 -34.53 1.98
CA LYS A 343 12.66 -33.43 1.52
C LYS A 343 14.16 -33.67 1.73
N SER A 344 14.56 -34.93 1.90
CA SER A 344 15.96 -35.32 2.14
C SER A 344 16.84 -35.23 0.89
N VAL A 345 16.25 -35.35 -0.30
CA VAL A 345 16.94 -35.28 -1.59
C VAL A 345 16.30 -34.18 -2.44
N ARG A 346 17.04 -33.11 -2.68
CA ARG A 346 16.63 -32.01 -3.59
C ARG A 346 17.05 -32.37 -5.02
N LEU A 347 16.08 -32.46 -5.91
CA LEU A 347 16.26 -32.73 -7.34
C LEU A 347 16.76 -31.50 -8.10
N GLY A 348 16.33 -30.32 -7.66
CA GLY A 348 16.70 -29.05 -8.26
C GLY A 348 15.95 -27.90 -7.63
N TYR A 349 16.19 -26.70 -8.13
CA TYR A 349 15.43 -25.51 -7.78
C TYR A 349 15.32 -24.59 -8.99
N GLN A 350 14.35 -23.68 -8.96
CA GLN A 350 14.24 -22.61 -9.92
C GLN A 350 13.85 -21.31 -9.21
N LEU A 351 14.42 -20.20 -9.67
CA LEU A 351 13.98 -18.86 -9.31
C LEU A 351 12.97 -18.37 -10.34
N VAL A 352 11.85 -17.83 -9.87
CA VAL A 352 10.77 -17.33 -10.73
C VAL A 352 10.30 -15.96 -10.24
N GLU A 353 9.94 -15.07 -11.16
CA GLU A 353 9.27 -13.81 -10.82
C GLU A 353 7.86 -14.08 -10.27
N THR A 354 7.31 -13.16 -9.47
CA THR A 354 5.95 -13.26 -8.93
C THR A 354 4.94 -13.51 -10.05
N GLY A 355 4.04 -14.45 -9.80
CA GLY A 355 2.99 -14.83 -10.73
C GLY A 355 3.46 -15.55 -12.01
N LYS A 356 4.74 -15.92 -12.11
CA LYS A 356 5.24 -16.80 -13.18
C LYS A 356 5.16 -18.27 -12.76
N SER A 357 5.15 -19.13 -13.77
CA SER A 357 5.22 -20.59 -13.58
C SER A 357 6.66 -21.05 -13.41
N ALA A 358 6.87 -22.02 -12.52
CA ALA A 358 8.10 -22.80 -12.48
C ALA A 358 8.05 -23.98 -13.46
N THR A 359 9.22 -24.46 -13.85
CA THR A 359 9.46 -25.63 -14.68
C THR A 359 10.10 -26.69 -13.80
N ALA A 360 9.39 -27.80 -13.60
CA ALA A 360 9.90 -28.91 -12.82
C ALA A 360 11.10 -29.58 -13.52
N PRO A 361 12.09 -30.09 -12.76
CA PRO A 361 13.15 -30.92 -13.30
C PRO A 361 12.59 -32.25 -13.81
N ALA A 362 13.42 -32.99 -14.57
CA ALA A 362 13.07 -34.34 -14.98
C ALA A 362 12.78 -35.22 -13.75
N VAL A 363 11.64 -35.91 -13.77
CA VAL A 363 11.28 -36.86 -12.72
C VAL A 363 12.22 -38.07 -12.82
N PRO A 364 12.98 -38.39 -11.75
CA PRO A 364 13.88 -39.53 -11.76
C PRO A 364 13.10 -40.84 -11.89
N GLU A 365 13.77 -41.89 -12.33
CA GLU A 365 13.18 -43.23 -12.31
C GLU A 365 12.75 -43.59 -10.89
N ALA A 366 11.52 -44.06 -10.76
CA ALA A 366 10.96 -44.44 -9.48
C ALA A 366 11.76 -45.60 -8.88
N SER A 367 11.84 -45.65 -7.55
CA SER A 367 12.24 -46.89 -6.88
C SER A 367 11.27 -48.02 -7.26
N SER A 368 11.76 -49.27 -7.22
CA SER A 368 10.97 -50.44 -7.62
C SER A 368 9.57 -50.41 -7.00
N CYS A 369 8.53 -50.51 -7.83
CA CYS A 369 7.11 -50.49 -7.45
C CYS A 369 6.48 -49.13 -7.08
N LYS A 370 7.05 -48.01 -7.51
CA LYS A 370 6.39 -46.70 -7.45
C LYS A 370 6.15 -46.13 -8.85
N LYS A 371 5.09 -45.33 -9.00
CA LYS A 371 4.84 -44.51 -10.19
C LYS A 371 4.60 -43.06 -9.82
N PHE A 372 5.10 -42.16 -10.65
CA PHE A 372 4.84 -40.73 -10.51
C PHE A 372 3.34 -40.48 -10.72
N VAL A 373 2.73 -39.74 -9.80
CA VAL A 373 1.32 -39.32 -9.91
C VAL A 373 1.25 -37.85 -10.27
N SER A 374 1.82 -37.02 -9.41
CA SER A 374 1.81 -35.57 -9.54
C SER A 374 2.94 -34.98 -8.70
N TRP A 375 3.13 -33.68 -8.84
CA TRP A 375 3.80 -32.88 -7.83
C TRP A 375 2.82 -32.54 -6.70
N SER A 376 3.34 -32.23 -5.51
CA SER A 376 2.55 -31.95 -4.31
C SER A 376 1.79 -30.63 -4.36
N GLU A 377 2.28 -29.66 -5.13
CA GLU A 377 1.77 -28.29 -5.20
C GLU A 377 1.64 -27.81 -6.65
N ASP A 378 0.74 -26.86 -6.89
CA ASP A 378 0.65 -26.15 -8.17
C ASP A 378 1.65 -24.99 -8.20
N PHE A 379 2.60 -25.06 -9.12
CA PHE A 379 3.64 -24.04 -9.33
C PHE A 379 3.43 -23.27 -10.64
N SER A 380 2.20 -23.21 -11.16
CA SER A 380 1.85 -22.43 -12.35
C SER A 380 1.78 -20.92 -12.10
N ASN A 381 1.57 -20.50 -10.85
CA ASN A 381 1.46 -19.09 -10.44
C ASN A 381 2.13 -18.88 -9.07
N VAL A 382 3.45 -18.69 -9.05
CA VAL A 382 4.22 -18.66 -7.81
C VAL A 382 4.20 -17.27 -7.17
N THR A 383 3.71 -17.17 -5.93
CA THR A 383 3.62 -15.93 -5.16
C THR A 383 4.30 -15.99 -3.79
N ALA A 384 5.00 -17.10 -3.49
CA ALA A 384 5.74 -17.34 -2.26
C ALA A 384 6.84 -18.39 -2.52
N ASP A 385 7.82 -18.53 -1.61
CA ASP A 385 8.75 -19.68 -1.67
C ASP A 385 7.98 -20.98 -1.52
N MET A 386 8.38 -21.99 -2.29
CA MET A 386 7.69 -23.26 -2.34
C MET A 386 8.67 -24.43 -2.24
N ASP A 387 8.30 -25.41 -1.43
CA ASP A 387 8.90 -26.74 -1.48
C ASP A 387 7.89 -27.69 -2.10
N VAL A 388 8.22 -28.19 -3.29
CA VAL A 388 7.39 -29.10 -4.07
C VAL A 388 8.07 -30.45 -4.08
N TYR A 389 7.32 -31.52 -3.84
CA TYR A 389 7.85 -32.88 -3.86
C TYR A 389 7.02 -33.80 -4.75
N ILE A 390 7.61 -34.91 -5.18
CA ILE A 390 6.90 -35.90 -5.98
C ILE A 390 5.94 -36.69 -5.09
N VAL A 391 4.69 -36.83 -5.56
CA VAL A 391 3.70 -37.76 -5.01
C VAL A 391 3.82 -39.09 -5.75
N TRP A 392 4.28 -40.11 -5.03
CA TRP A 392 4.41 -41.47 -5.55
C TRP A 392 3.18 -42.31 -5.17
N ALA A 393 2.63 -43.05 -6.14
CA ALA A 393 1.67 -44.14 -5.86
C ALA A 393 2.37 -45.49 -5.95
N ASP A 394 1.83 -46.46 -5.21
CA ASP A 394 2.19 -47.85 -5.39
C ASP A 394 1.81 -48.32 -6.80
N ASP A 395 2.76 -49.00 -7.44
CA ASP A 395 2.63 -49.54 -8.79
C ASP A 395 3.13 -50.99 -8.79
N HIS A 396 2.47 -51.79 -7.96
CA HIS A 396 2.73 -53.22 -7.91
C HIS A 396 2.11 -53.90 -9.13
N ASN A 397 2.92 -54.68 -9.86
CA ASN A 397 2.43 -55.57 -10.89
C ASN A 397 2.40 -57.01 -10.35
N ILE A 398 1.28 -57.36 -9.74
CA ILE A 398 1.10 -58.62 -9.02
C ILE A 398 0.76 -59.75 -10.00
N ILE A 399 1.51 -60.84 -9.93
CA ILE A 399 1.19 -62.13 -10.55
C ILE A 399 0.82 -63.10 -9.45
N LYS A 400 -0.25 -63.86 -9.68
CA LYS A 400 -0.73 -64.93 -8.80
C LYS A 400 -0.51 -66.27 -9.50
N ASN A 401 0.07 -67.24 -8.81
CA ASN A 401 0.15 -68.62 -9.27
C ASN A 401 -0.61 -69.48 -8.27
N ILE A 402 -1.69 -70.12 -8.71
CA ILE A 402 -2.56 -70.94 -7.87
C ILE A 402 -2.51 -72.37 -8.41
N ASN A 403 -1.98 -73.28 -7.60
CA ASN A 403 -2.03 -74.70 -7.91
C ASN A 403 -3.26 -75.33 -7.26
N THR A 404 -4.29 -75.57 -8.06
CA THR A 404 -5.57 -76.12 -7.58
C THR A 404 -5.48 -77.60 -7.20
N GLU A 405 -4.43 -78.32 -7.59
CA GLU A 405 -4.28 -79.75 -7.29
C GLU A 405 -3.78 -79.98 -5.86
N ASN A 406 -2.86 -79.14 -5.39
CA ASN A 406 -2.28 -79.26 -4.05
C ASN A 406 -2.71 -78.14 -3.08
N GLY A 407 -3.26 -77.03 -3.58
CA GLY A 407 -3.72 -75.90 -2.77
C GLY A 407 -2.70 -74.78 -2.59
N ASP A 408 -1.53 -74.83 -3.24
CA ASP A 408 -0.49 -73.80 -3.11
C ASP A 408 -0.88 -72.50 -3.82
N ILE A 409 -0.58 -71.37 -3.18
CA ILE A 409 -0.81 -70.02 -3.68
C ILE A 409 0.48 -69.22 -3.53
N ASP A 410 1.03 -68.73 -4.65
CA ASP A 410 2.12 -67.76 -4.70
C ASP A 410 1.62 -66.42 -5.22
N ILE A 411 1.83 -65.35 -4.46
CA ILE A 411 1.54 -63.98 -4.89
C ILE A 411 2.85 -63.21 -4.95
N ARG A 412 3.28 -62.80 -6.15
CA ARG A 412 4.52 -62.03 -6.35
C ARG A 412 4.34 -60.74 -7.12
N CYS A 413 5.07 -59.69 -6.74
CA CYS A 413 5.20 -58.51 -7.59
C CYS A 413 6.34 -58.70 -8.60
N THR A 414 6.07 -58.53 -9.89
CA THR A 414 7.11 -58.62 -10.94
C THR A 414 7.99 -57.38 -11.05
N LYS A 415 7.58 -56.26 -10.44
CA LYS A 415 8.35 -55.01 -10.40
C LYS A 415 9.30 -54.92 -9.20
N CYS A 416 9.05 -55.69 -8.13
CA CYS A 416 9.91 -55.75 -6.96
C CYS A 416 9.85 -57.16 -6.36
N ASP A 417 11.01 -57.80 -6.15
CA ASP A 417 11.13 -59.13 -5.51
C ASP A 417 10.73 -59.15 -4.01
N LYS A 418 9.99 -58.15 -3.53
CA LYS A 418 9.78 -57.86 -2.10
C LYS A 418 8.47 -58.37 -1.50
N LYS A 419 7.55 -58.95 -2.27
CA LYS A 419 6.39 -59.65 -1.71
C LYS A 419 6.19 -60.95 -2.48
N THR A 420 6.61 -62.06 -1.88
CA THR A 420 6.20 -63.42 -2.22
C THR A 420 5.40 -63.91 -1.03
N LEU A 421 4.08 -63.88 -1.09
CA LEU A 421 3.24 -64.60 -0.11
C LEU A 421 3.11 -66.03 -0.64
N HIS A 422 3.50 -67.01 0.16
CA HIS A 422 3.40 -68.43 -0.18
C HIS A 422 2.69 -69.18 0.93
N PHE A 423 1.55 -69.79 0.62
CA PHE A 423 0.81 -70.63 1.56
C PHE A 423 -0.03 -71.67 0.84
N ASN A 424 -0.42 -72.70 1.58
CA ASN A 424 -1.31 -73.74 1.11
C ASN A 424 -2.71 -73.54 1.70
N PHE A 425 -3.69 -73.31 0.84
CA PHE A 425 -5.07 -73.06 1.28
C PHE A 425 -5.72 -74.27 1.94
N ASN A 426 -5.41 -75.49 1.48
CA ASN A 426 -6.00 -76.70 2.03
C ASN A 426 -5.55 -76.95 3.47
N ASP A 427 -4.31 -76.57 3.79
CA ASP A 427 -3.77 -76.70 5.15
C ASP A 427 -4.43 -75.70 6.12
N THR A 428 -4.75 -74.51 5.65
CA THR A 428 -5.19 -73.38 6.50
C THR A 428 -6.72 -73.20 6.54
N TYR A 429 -7.48 -73.92 5.72
CA TYR A 429 -8.92 -73.69 5.53
C TYR A 429 -9.75 -73.88 6.82
N ASN A 430 -10.57 -72.88 7.15
CA ASN A 430 -11.39 -72.76 8.36
C ASN A 430 -10.59 -72.78 9.68
N CYS A 431 -9.30 -72.48 9.66
CA CYS A 431 -8.49 -72.38 10.87
C CYS A 431 -8.66 -71.00 11.52
N PHE A 432 -8.76 -70.97 12.84
CA PHE A 432 -8.81 -69.75 13.64
C PHE A 432 -7.44 -69.44 14.20
N LYS A 433 -7.16 -68.16 14.47
CA LYS A 433 -5.92 -67.76 15.12
C LYS A 433 -5.70 -68.48 16.45
N GLY A 434 -4.60 -69.23 16.51
CA GLY A 434 -4.26 -70.12 17.63
C GLY A 434 -4.37 -71.61 17.29
N ASP A 435 -5.02 -71.96 16.18
CA ASP A 435 -5.01 -73.33 15.66
C ASP A 435 -3.65 -73.70 15.06
N PRO A 436 -3.22 -74.98 15.12
CA PRO A 436 -1.90 -75.41 14.66
C PRO A 436 -1.60 -75.15 13.18
N ASN A 437 -2.65 -75.10 12.36
CA ASN A 437 -2.53 -74.91 10.91
C ASN A 437 -2.93 -73.49 10.46
N TYR A 438 -3.17 -72.57 11.40
CA TYR A 438 -3.44 -71.19 11.05
C TYR A 438 -2.18 -70.54 10.45
N ASN A 439 -2.33 -69.92 9.27
CA ASN A 439 -1.31 -69.10 8.65
C ASN A 439 -1.79 -67.65 8.55
N ALA A 440 -1.08 -66.74 9.22
CA ALA A 440 -1.40 -65.32 9.20
C ALA A 440 -1.30 -64.68 7.80
N GLU A 441 -0.50 -65.26 6.89
CA GLU A 441 -0.40 -64.80 5.50
C GLU A 441 -1.62 -65.20 4.64
N ALA A 442 -2.41 -66.18 5.10
CA ALA A 442 -3.61 -66.65 4.43
C ALA A 442 -4.89 -65.95 4.90
N ASP A 443 -4.84 -65.18 6.00
CA ASP A 443 -5.92 -64.32 6.49
C ASP A 443 -5.78 -62.92 5.87
N LEU A 444 -6.48 -62.66 4.77
CA LEU A 444 -6.29 -61.46 3.97
C LEU A 444 -7.18 -60.30 4.40
N ASN A 445 -8.27 -60.59 5.09
CA ASN A 445 -9.19 -59.59 5.59
C ASN A 445 -8.93 -59.22 7.08
N ASN A 446 -7.98 -59.91 7.73
CA ASN A 446 -7.61 -59.76 9.14
C ASN A 446 -8.79 -59.99 10.11
N ASP A 447 -9.65 -60.97 9.83
CA ASP A 447 -10.76 -61.37 10.71
C ASP A 447 -10.38 -62.49 11.70
N ASP A 448 -9.08 -62.84 11.75
CA ASP A 448 -8.48 -63.91 12.55
C ASP A 448 -8.98 -65.32 12.15
N VAL A 449 -9.62 -65.48 10.99
CA VAL A 449 -10.17 -66.75 10.46
C VAL A 449 -9.84 -66.95 8.99
N VAL A 450 -8.97 -67.90 8.67
CA VAL A 450 -8.71 -68.24 7.26
C VAL A 450 -9.85 -69.07 6.70
N ASN A 451 -10.59 -68.56 5.72
CA ASN A 451 -11.76 -69.23 5.17
C ASN A 451 -11.98 -68.95 3.66
N ALA A 452 -13.13 -69.39 3.14
CA ALA A 452 -13.46 -69.24 1.71
C ALA A 452 -13.51 -67.77 1.25
N LYS A 453 -13.71 -66.80 2.15
CA LYS A 453 -13.67 -65.37 1.83
C LYS A 453 -12.25 -64.92 1.51
N ASP A 454 -11.25 -65.36 2.27
CA ASP A 454 -9.84 -65.06 1.98
C ASP A 454 -9.42 -65.63 0.64
N PHE A 455 -9.86 -66.85 0.34
CA PHE A 455 -9.66 -67.44 -0.98
C PHE A 455 -10.33 -66.64 -2.10
N ALA A 456 -11.57 -66.19 -1.88
CA ALA A 456 -12.29 -65.37 -2.84
C ALA A 456 -11.59 -64.01 -3.10
N ILE A 457 -10.96 -63.43 -2.07
CA ILE A 457 -10.15 -62.20 -2.18
C ILE A 457 -8.91 -62.43 -3.06
N ILE A 458 -8.26 -63.60 -2.94
CA ILE A 458 -7.12 -63.98 -3.80
C ILE A 458 -7.56 -64.13 -5.25
N VAL A 459 -8.69 -64.79 -5.49
CA VAL A 459 -9.13 -65.17 -6.83
C VAL A 459 -9.79 -64.01 -7.59
N ASN A 460 -10.48 -63.09 -6.91
CA ASN A 460 -11.32 -62.07 -7.56
C ASN A 460 -10.74 -60.64 -7.59
N ASP A 461 -9.48 -60.46 -7.20
CA ASP A 461 -8.75 -59.16 -7.13
C ASP A 461 -9.26 -58.17 -6.05
N TYR A 462 -8.31 -57.55 -5.35
CA TYR A 462 -8.48 -56.37 -4.50
C TYR A 462 -8.55 -55.10 -5.36
#